data_AF-A0A453SNK3-F1
#
_entry.id   AF-A0A453SNK3-F1
#
_cell.length_a   1.000
_cell.length_b   1.000
_cell.length_c   1.000
_cell.angle_alpha   90.00
_cell.angle_beta   90.00
_cell.angle_gamma   90.00
#
_symmetry.space_group_name_H-M   'P 1'
#
loop_
_entity.id
_entity.type
_entity.pdbx_description
1 polymer ?
#
loop_
_entity_poly.entity_id
_entity_poly.type
_entity_poly.pdbx_seq_one_letter_code
_entity_poly.pdbx_strand_id
1 'polypeptide(L)'
;KATKKGAAVLDEHIPDDIKMTYHVLQVGDEIYDATLNQTNVGDNNNKYYIIQALESDAGGSFMVFNRWGRVGARGQQKLHPCSTRDEAIDEFEGKFEDKTKNSWSDRKNFERYAKKYTWLEMDYGEVDKETTQVQKKGSITDQIKETKLETRTAQFISLICNISMMKQQMMEIGYNADKLPLGKLSKSTILKGYDVLKRISNVISRADRRQLEQLTGEFYTVIPHDFGFKKMREFLIDTPQKLKAKLEMVEALGEIEIATKLLEDDSSDQA
;
A
#
# COMPACT_ATOMS: atom_id res chain seq x y z
N LYS A 1 12.86 2.54 7.60
CA LYS A 1 12.62 1.07 7.51
C LYS A 1 11.19 0.84 7.95
N ALA A 2 10.40 0.08 7.18
CA ALA A 2 9.04 -0.30 7.55
C ALA A 2 9.05 -1.13 8.85
N THR A 3 8.15 -0.82 9.79
CA THR A 3 8.04 -1.51 11.08
C THR A 3 6.65 -2.12 11.19
N LYS A 4 6.53 -3.44 11.06
CA LYS A 4 5.27 -4.16 11.35
C LYS A 4 5.16 -4.36 12.85
N LYS A 5 4.05 -3.91 13.44
CA LYS A 5 3.75 -4.11 14.86
C LYS A 5 2.24 -4.14 15.03
N GLY A 6 1.71 -5.24 15.56
CA GLY A 6 0.29 -5.54 15.46
C GLY A 6 -0.10 -5.94 14.02
N ALA A 7 -1.34 -5.63 13.64
CA ALA A 7 -1.91 -6.09 12.37
C ALA A 7 -1.53 -5.29 11.12
N ALA A 8 -0.98 -4.09 11.29
CA ALA A 8 -0.55 -3.25 10.17
C ALA A 8 0.90 -2.77 10.32
N VAL A 9 1.45 -2.32 9.20
CA VAL A 9 2.79 -1.74 9.13
C VAL A 9 2.68 -0.25 9.46
N LEU A 10 3.47 0.22 10.42
CA LEU A 10 3.57 1.65 10.72
C LEU A 10 4.20 2.39 9.54
N ASP A 11 3.64 3.55 9.21
CA ASP A 11 4.20 4.44 8.21
C ASP A 11 5.66 4.77 8.55
N GLU A 12 6.54 4.65 7.56
CA GLU A 12 7.98 4.78 7.75
C GLU A 12 8.42 6.15 8.29
N HIS A 13 7.62 7.20 8.09
CA HIS A 13 7.92 8.58 8.52
C HIS A 13 7.36 8.93 9.89
N ILE A 14 6.66 8.00 10.54
CA ILE A 14 6.40 8.12 11.97
C ILE A 14 7.76 8.16 12.69
N PRO A 15 7.97 9.09 13.64
CA PRO A 15 9.19 9.16 14.45
C PRO A 15 9.60 7.81 15.06
N ASP A 16 10.91 7.55 15.13
CA ASP A 16 11.43 6.24 15.58
C ASP A 16 11.05 5.92 17.03
N ASP A 17 11.02 6.91 17.91
CA ASP A 17 10.57 6.80 19.30
C ASP A 17 9.12 6.33 19.42
N ILE A 18 8.24 6.81 18.53
CA ILE A 18 6.85 6.39 18.45
C ILE A 18 6.78 4.97 17.87
N LYS A 19 7.50 4.67 16.78
CA LYS A 19 7.51 3.30 16.21
C LYS A 19 8.02 2.24 17.17
N MET A 20 8.86 2.62 18.13
CA MET A 20 9.34 1.71 19.17
C MET A 20 8.26 1.37 20.22
N THR A 21 7.29 2.25 20.45
CA THR A 21 6.38 2.21 21.63
C THR A 21 4.88 2.23 21.29
N TYR A 22 4.53 2.31 20.01
CA TYR A 22 3.16 2.30 19.49
C TYR A 22 2.99 1.25 18.40
N HIS A 23 1.75 0.81 18.21
CA HIS A 23 1.28 -0.02 17.10
C HIS A 23 0.01 0.60 16.49
N VAL A 24 -0.41 0.12 15.32
CA VAL A 24 -1.70 0.56 14.73
C VAL A 24 -2.84 0.01 15.58
N LEU A 25 -3.77 0.88 15.95
CA LEU A 25 -4.95 0.55 16.74
C LEU A 25 -5.80 -0.49 16.01
N GLN A 26 -6.18 -1.54 16.75
CA GLN A 26 -7.07 -2.58 16.28
C GLN A 26 -8.17 -2.83 17.33
N VAL A 27 -9.42 -2.91 16.88
CA VAL A 27 -10.57 -3.25 17.72
C VAL A 27 -11.33 -4.41 17.08
N GLY A 28 -11.23 -5.60 17.68
CA GLY A 28 -11.73 -6.82 17.05
C GLY A 28 -10.96 -7.11 15.76
N ASP A 29 -11.68 -7.22 14.65
CA ASP A 29 -11.09 -7.44 13.31
C ASP A 29 -10.88 -6.13 12.53
N GLU A 30 -11.22 -4.98 13.13
CA GLU A 30 -11.08 -3.67 12.51
C GLU A 30 -9.71 -3.07 12.79
N ILE A 31 -8.94 -2.83 11.73
CA ILE A 31 -7.62 -2.21 11.77
C ILE A 31 -7.75 -0.76 11.30
N TYR A 32 -7.40 0.21 12.13
CA TYR A 32 -7.53 1.62 11.82
C TYR A 32 -6.32 2.16 11.05
N ASP A 33 -6.17 1.67 9.82
CA ASP A 33 -5.18 2.08 8.82
C ASP A 33 -5.87 2.33 7.47
N ALA A 34 -5.63 3.49 6.87
CA ALA A 34 -6.18 3.84 5.57
C ALA A 34 -5.11 4.47 4.67
N THR A 35 -4.87 3.81 3.54
CA THR A 35 -4.13 4.38 2.41
C THR A 35 -5.09 4.85 1.34
N LEU A 36 -5.07 6.15 1.03
CA LEU A 36 -5.95 6.80 0.09
C LEU A 36 -5.16 7.37 -1.09
N ASN A 37 -5.74 7.31 -2.28
CA ASN A 37 -5.12 7.86 -3.49
C ASN A 37 -6.12 8.62 -4.35
N GLN A 38 -5.63 9.61 -5.08
CA GLN A 38 -6.42 10.43 -6.00
C GLN A 38 -5.58 10.88 -7.18
N THR A 39 -6.00 10.49 -8.38
CA THR A 39 -5.42 10.97 -9.63
C THR A 39 -6.45 11.62 -10.53
N ASN A 40 -6.18 12.86 -10.96
CA ASN A 40 -6.91 13.56 -12.02
C ASN A 40 -5.91 14.03 -13.07
N VAL A 41 -5.94 13.41 -14.26
CA VAL A 41 -4.96 13.66 -15.33
C VAL A 41 -5.04 15.10 -15.84
N GLY A 42 -6.26 15.60 -16.11
CA GLY A 42 -6.48 16.96 -16.62
C GLY A 42 -6.01 18.05 -15.65
N ASP A 43 -6.28 17.88 -14.36
CA ASP A 43 -5.90 18.84 -13.31
C ASP A 43 -4.46 18.64 -12.79
N ASN A 44 -3.69 17.73 -13.39
CA ASN A 44 -2.34 17.37 -12.97
C ASN A 44 -2.22 16.91 -11.48
N ASN A 45 -3.30 16.36 -10.94
CA ASN A 45 -3.33 15.85 -9.57
C ASN A 45 -2.94 14.37 -9.55
N ASN A 46 -2.00 14.02 -8.67
CA ASN A 46 -1.64 12.65 -8.30
C ASN A 46 -1.21 12.70 -6.84
N LYS A 47 -2.13 12.42 -5.93
CA LYS A 47 -2.01 12.72 -4.50
C LYS A 47 -2.37 11.50 -3.68
N TYR A 48 -1.64 11.29 -2.60
CA TYR A 48 -1.99 10.31 -1.58
C TYR A 48 -2.39 10.99 -0.27
N TYR A 49 -3.05 10.21 0.58
CA TYR A 49 -3.30 10.53 1.97
C TYR A 49 -3.26 9.23 2.78
N ILE A 50 -2.52 9.21 3.88
CA ILE A 50 -2.39 8.09 4.81
C ILE A 50 -2.95 8.53 6.16
N ILE A 51 -3.73 7.65 6.79
CA ILE A 51 -4.31 7.82 8.12
C ILE A 51 -3.98 6.57 8.92
N GLN A 52 -3.39 6.72 10.10
CA GLN A 52 -3.16 5.62 11.05
C GLN A 52 -3.57 6.06 12.45
N ALA A 53 -4.54 5.38 13.05
CA ALA A 53 -4.77 5.51 14.49
C ALA A 53 -3.78 4.60 15.21
N LEU A 54 -3.12 5.10 16.25
CA LEU A 54 -2.05 4.44 16.96
C LEU A 54 -2.41 4.30 18.45
N GLU A 55 -2.05 3.16 19.03
CA GLU A 55 -2.15 2.88 20.47
C GLU A 55 -0.76 2.56 21.02
N SER A 56 -0.44 3.07 22.20
CA SER A 56 0.80 2.71 22.88
C SER A 56 0.76 1.24 23.30
N ASP A 57 1.88 0.52 23.20
CA ASP A 57 1.93 -0.88 23.64
C ASP A 57 1.69 -1.04 25.14
N ALA A 58 1.97 0.00 25.93
CA ALA A 58 1.67 0.02 27.36
C ALA A 58 0.17 0.25 27.64
N GLY A 59 -0.61 0.59 26.60
CA GLY A 59 -2.00 0.99 26.69
C GLY A 59 -2.19 2.43 27.19
N GLY A 60 -3.41 2.94 27.02
CA GLY A 60 -3.84 4.20 27.66
C GLY A 60 -3.34 5.51 27.01
N SER A 61 -2.61 5.44 25.91
CA SER A 61 -2.20 6.61 25.11
C SER A 61 -2.47 6.36 23.63
N PHE A 62 -3.09 7.34 22.98
CA PHE A 62 -3.58 7.23 21.62
C PHE A 62 -3.18 8.45 20.78
N MET A 63 -3.04 8.26 19.48
CA MET A 63 -2.82 9.36 18.55
C MET A 63 -3.22 8.98 17.13
N VAL A 64 -3.54 9.97 16.30
CA VAL A 64 -3.76 9.78 14.87
C VAL A 64 -2.64 10.41 14.07
N PHE A 65 -1.95 9.59 13.27
CA PHE A 65 -0.97 10.03 12.29
C PHE A 65 -1.63 10.24 10.94
N ASN A 66 -1.35 11.40 10.34
CA ASN A 66 -1.78 11.76 9.00
C ASN A 66 -0.56 12.10 8.15
N ARG A 67 -0.49 11.60 6.92
CA ARG A 67 0.55 11.99 5.95
C ARG A 67 -0.02 12.14 4.55
N TRP A 68 0.29 13.23 3.87
CA TRP A 68 -0.29 13.52 2.56
C TRP A 68 0.66 14.29 1.65
N GLY A 69 0.49 14.13 0.36
CA GLY A 69 1.32 14.81 -0.61
C GLY A 69 1.15 14.27 -2.01
N ARG A 70 2.11 14.63 -2.88
CA ARG A 70 2.21 14.07 -4.23
C ARG A 70 2.75 12.65 -4.15
N VAL A 71 2.16 11.71 -4.88
CA VAL A 71 2.68 10.32 -4.94
C VAL A 71 4.13 10.34 -5.41
N GLY A 72 5.00 9.61 -4.71
CA GLY A 72 6.46 9.63 -4.90
C GLY A 72 7.20 10.57 -3.95
N ALA A 73 6.52 11.56 -3.38
CA ALA A 73 7.13 12.52 -2.47
C ALA A 73 6.80 12.23 -1.00
N ARG A 74 7.72 12.60 -0.11
CA ARG A 74 7.55 12.48 1.35
C ARG A 74 6.28 13.15 1.88
N GLY A 75 5.89 14.28 1.28
CA GLY A 75 4.69 15.03 1.65
C GLY A 75 4.81 15.79 2.98
N GLN A 76 3.66 16.23 3.49
CA GLN A 76 3.48 16.78 4.83
C GLN A 76 2.93 15.70 5.76
N GLN A 77 3.16 15.87 7.06
CA GLN A 77 2.67 14.96 8.08
C GLN A 77 2.17 15.71 9.30
N LYS A 78 1.26 15.09 10.05
CA LYS A 78 0.72 15.61 11.31
C LYS A 78 0.44 14.46 12.26
N LEU A 79 0.89 14.60 13.49
CA LEU A 79 0.48 13.76 14.62
C LEU A 79 -0.56 14.52 15.43
N HIS A 80 -1.65 13.85 15.77
CA HIS A 80 -2.71 14.38 16.62
C HIS A 80 -2.84 13.52 17.87
N PRO A 81 -2.37 13.97 19.04
CA PRO A 81 -2.58 13.25 20.30
C PRO A 81 -4.07 13.17 20.62
N CYS A 82 -4.52 12.01 21.11
CA CYS A 82 -5.89 11.76 21.56
C CYS A 82 -5.87 11.27 23.01
N SER A 83 -6.86 11.70 23.79
CA SER A 83 -6.96 11.40 25.22
C SER A 83 -7.56 10.02 25.47
N THR A 84 -8.36 9.52 24.53
CA THR A 84 -9.08 8.23 24.64
C THR A 84 -9.00 7.45 23.34
N ARG A 85 -9.30 6.15 23.42
CA ARG A 85 -9.43 5.29 22.23
C ARG A 85 -10.53 5.79 21.30
N ASP A 86 -11.68 6.14 21.85
CA ASP A 86 -12.85 6.60 21.09
C ASP A 86 -12.53 7.90 20.33
N GLU A 87 -11.83 8.84 20.97
CA GLU A 87 -11.38 10.07 20.30
C GLU A 87 -10.43 9.80 19.12
N ALA A 88 -9.55 8.80 19.24
CA ALA A 88 -8.66 8.41 18.15
C ALA A 88 -9.41 7.74 16.99
N ILE A 89 -10.43 6.94 17.29
CA ILE A 89 -11.34 6.33 16.31
C ILE A 89 -12.12 7.43 15.60
N ASP A 90 -12.75 8.34 16.34
CA ASP A 90 -13.54 9.44 15.80
C ASP A 90 -12.71 10.36 14.88
N GLU A 91 -11.48 10.72 15.29
CA GLU A 91 -10.59 11.53 14.43
C GLU A 91 -10.15 10.76 13.18
N PHE A 92 -9.91 9.45 13.28
CA PHE A 92 -9.59 8.62 12.12
C PHE A 92 -10.77 8.53 11.14
N GLU A 93 -11.95 8.16 11.63
CA GLU A 93 -13.15 7.97 10.81
C GLU A 93 -13.62 9.29 10.21
N GLY A 94 -13.61 10.37 10.99
CA GLY A 94 -13.93 11.71 10.51
C GLY A 94 -12.96 12.20 9.43
N LYS A 95 -11.66 11.87 9.53
CA LYS A 95 -10.70 12.17 8.45
C LYS A 95 -10.96 11.31 7.22
N PHE A 96 -11.24 10.02 7.40
CA PHE A 96 -11.57 9.13 6.29
C PHE A 96 -12.81 9.63 5.53
N GLU A 97 -13.88 9.98 6.24
CA GLU A 97 -15.11 10.51 5.66
C GLU A 97 -14.89 11.86 4.96
N ASP A 98 -14.16 12.81 5.56
CA ASP A 98 -13.85 14.08 4.90
C ASP A 98 -13.13 13.88 3.56
N LYS A 99 -12.16 12.95 3.51
CA LYS A 99 -11.36 12.70 2.31
C LYS A 99 -12.08 11.87 1.25
N THR A 100 -12.99 10.98 1.64
CA THR A 100 -13.60 10.00 0.74
C THR A 100 -15.09 10.18 0.51
N LYS A 101 -15.81 10.87 1.41
CA LYS A 101 -17.27 10.89 1.55
C LYS A 101 -17.91 9.53 1.84
N ASN A 102 -17.14 8.57 2.33
CA ASN A 102 -17.61 7.25 2.73
C ASN A 102 -17.41 7.07 4.23
N SER A 103 -18.31 6.36 4.89
CA SER A 103 -18.09 5.94 6.27
C SER A 103 -17.05 4.82 6.33
N TRP A 104 -16.21 4.82 7.38
CA TRP A 104 -15.22 3.78 7.59
C TRP A 104 -15.86 2.39 7.79
N SER A 105 -16.98 2.33 8.52
CA SER A 105 -17.68 1.07 8.80
C SER A 105 -18.28 0.43 7.53
N ASP A 106 -18.61 1.24 6.51
CA ASP A 106 -19.20 0.79 5.24
C ASP A 106 -18.19 0.79 4.08
N ARG A 107 -16.88 0.85 4.39
CA ARG A 107 -15.81 0.92 3.37
C ARG A 107 -15.79 -0.26 2.38
N LYS A 108 -16.44 -1.39 2.68
CA LYS A 108 -16.58 -2.51 1.75
C LYS A 108 -17.52 -2.20 0.58
N ASN A 109 -18.48 -1.29 0.78
CA ASN A 109 -19.38 -0.76 -0.25
C ASN A 109 -18.90 0.61 -0.77
N PHE A 110 -17.58 0.80 -0.88
CA PHE A 110 -16.98 2.08 -1.23
C PHE A 110 -17.49 2.66 -2.56
N GLU A 111 -17.96 3.90 -2.52
CA GLU A 111 -18.36 4.67 -3.69
C GLU A 111 -17.33 5.75 -4.05
N ARG A 112 -16.98 5.82 -5.34
CA ARG A 112 -16.05 6.85 -5.83
C ARG A 112 -16.80 8.15 -6.12
N TYR A 113 -16.29 9.24 -5.54
CA TYR A 113 -16.79 10.59 -5.81
C TYR A 113 -15.77 11.41 -6.59
N ALA A 114 -16.26 12.21 -7.55
CA ALA A 114 -15.42 13.10 -8.32
C ALA A 114 -14.62 14.04 -7.40
N LYS A 115 -13.31 14.18 -7.66
CA LYS A 115 -12.38 15.01 -6.87
C LYS A 115 -12.27 14.62 -5.38
N LYS A 116 -12.68 13.41 -5.00
CA LYS A 116 -12.40 12.82 -3.68
C LYS A 116 -11.37 11.71 -3.78
N TYR A 117 -10.83 11.30 -2.63
CA TYR A 117 -9.86 10.21 -2.58
C TYR A 117 -10.57 8.86 -2.68
N THR A 118 -9.89 7.87 -3.24
CA THR A 118 -10.30 6.46 -3.24
C THR A 118 -9.48 5.70 -2.21
N TRP A 119 -10.14 4.86 -1.42
CA TRP A 119 -9.46 3.95 -0.49
C TRP A 119 -8.83 2.79 -1.26
N LEU A 120 -7.57 2.49 -0.91
CA LEU A 120 -6.83 1.34 -1.43
C LEU A 120 -6.81 0.26 -0.35
N GLU A 121 -7.41 -0.88 -0.66
CA GLU A 121 -7.46 -2.00 0.25
C GLU A 121 -6.10 -2.70 0.27
N MET A 122 -5.50 -2.72 1.46
CA MET A 122 -4.19 -3.32 1.72
C MET A 122 -4.38 -4.69 2.37
N ASP A 123 -3.53 -5.65 1.98
CA ASP A 123 -3.48 -6.98 2.58
C ASP A 123 -2.20 -7.09 3.42
N TYR A 124 -2.33 -6.90 4.74
CA TYR A 124 -1.20 -6.97 5.67
C TYR A 124 -0.91 -8.40 6.18
N GLY A 125 -1.65 -9.40 5.70
CA GLY A 125 -1.65 -10.79 6.18
C GLY A 125 -2.46 -10.95 7.48
N GLU A 126 -2.95 -12.16 7.74
CA GLU A 126 -3.60 -12.48 9.01
C GLU A 126 -2.58 -12.40 10.16
N VAL A 127 -3.01 -11.81 11.28
CA VAL A 127 -2.28 -11.92 12.54
C VAL A 127 -2.73 -13.23 13.15
N ASP A 128 -1.84 -14.21 13.23
CA ASP A 128 -2.00 -15.27 14.21
C ASP A 128 -2.13 -14.61 15.58
N LYS A 129 -3.31 -14.77 16.17
CA LYS A 129 -3.66 -14.31 17.50
C LYS A 129 -2.88 -15.09 18.55
N GLU A 130 -1.56 -14.95 18.59
CA GLU A 130 -0.70 -15.36 19.71
C GLU A 130 0.75 -14.94 19.43
N THR A 131 1.15 -13.76 19.90
CA THR A 131 2.45 -13.56 20.56
C THR A 131 2.58 -12.13 21.10
N THR A 132 2.16 -12.00 22.35
CA THR A 132 2.68 -11.00 23.28
C THR A 132 4.19 -11.20 23.42
N GLN A 133 4.99 -10.16 23.16
CA GLN A 133 6.46 -10.10 23.33
C GLN A 133 7.23 -11.04 22.38
N VAL A 134 8.17 -10.56 21.56
CA VAL A 134 9.54 -10.26 21.98
C VAL A 134 10.12 -9.17 21.07
N GLN A 135 10.70 -8.14 21.69
CA GLN A 135 11.72 -7.31 21.08
C GLN A 135 12.85 -8.22 20.58
N LYS A 136 12.95 -8.51 19.28
CA LYS A 136 14.23 -8.96 18.71
C LYS A 136 15.20 -7.76 18.69
N LYS A 137 15.76 -7.43 19.86
CA LYS A 137 17.20 -7.11 19.96
C LYS A 137 17.97 -8.41 19.76
N GLY A 138 17.90 -8.95 18.54
CA GLY A 138 18.72 -10.06 18.11
C GLY A 138 20.04 -9.49 17.61
N SER A 139 21.07 -9.60 18.45
CA SER A 139 22.45 -9.66 17.98
C SER A 139 22.53 -10.59 16.76
N ILE A 140 23.37 -10.26 15.78
CA ILE A 140 23.64 -11.05 14.56
C ILE A 140 24.38 -12.33 14.96
N THR A 141 23.69 -13.22 15.66
CA THR A 141 24.16 -14.53 16.13
C THR A 141 23.03 -15.55 16.21
N ASP A 142 21.90 -15.33 15.53
CA ASP A 142 20.98 -16.43 15.19
C ASP A 142 21.67 -17.23 14.09
N GLN A 143 22.06 -18.47 14.43
CA GLN A 143 22.81 -19.39 13.59
C GLN A 143 22.24 -19.42 12.16
N ILE A 144 23.05 -19.01 11.19
CA ILE A 144 22.80 -19.30 9.78
C ILE A 144 22.76 -20.82 9.68
N LYS A 145 21.56 -21.42 9.63
CA LYS A 145 21.43 -22.83 9.24
C LYS A 145 22.05 -22.93 7.85
N GLU A 146 23.19 -23.61 7.76
CA GLU A 146 23.87 -23.82 6.50
C GLU A 146 22.91 -24.57 5.56
N THR A 147 22.74 -24.03 4.36
CA THR A 147 21.80 -24.61 3.40
C THR A 147 22.23 -26.02 3.04
N LYS A 148 21.27 -26.97 3.06
CA LYS A 148 21.49 -28.35 2.62
C LYS A 148 21.41 -28.50 1.10
N LEU A 149 21.08 -27.43 0.38
CA LEU A 149 20.99 -27.42 -1.08
C LEU A 149 22.38 -27.30 -1.70
N GLU A 150 22.55 -27.93 -2.87
CA GLU A 150 23.74 -27.70 -3.71
C GLU A 150 23.86 -26.20 -4.04
N THR A 151 25.09 -25.68 -4.07
CA THR A 151 25.41 -24.28 -4.36
C THR A 151 24.64 -23.72 -5.56
N ARG A 152 24.55 -24.48 -6.67
CA ARG A 152 23.83 -24.03 -7.88
C ARG A 152 22.34 -23.86 -7.63
N THR A 153 21.72 -24.81 -6.94
CA THR A 153 20.30 -24.75 -6.57
C THR A 153 20.04 -23.62 -5.58
N ALA A 154 20.88 -23.46 -4.56
CA ALA A 154 20.77 -22.37 -3.59
C ALA A 154 20.89 -20.99 -4.26
N GLN A 155 21.84 -20.83 -5.19
CA GLN A 155 21.99 -19.61 -5.97
C GLN A 155 20.80 -19.34 -6.88
N PHE A 156 20.27 -20.36 -7.55
CA PHE A 156 19.09 -20.23 -8.39
C PHE A 156 17.85 -19.81 -7.58
N ILE A 157 17.58 -20.49 -6.45
CA ILE A 157 16.47 -20.13 -5.56
C ILE A 157 16.62 -18.70 -5.03
N SER A 158 17.83 -18.33 -4.59
CA SER A 158 18.11 -16.96 -4.12
C SER A 158 17.87 -15.90 -5.20
N LEU A 159 18.19 -16.22 -6.46
CA LEU A 159 17.96 -15.33 -7.60
C LEU A 159 16.47 -15.14 -7.90
N ILE A 160 15.70 -16.24 -8.00
CA ILE A 160 14.27 -16.16 -8.37
C ILE A 160 13.39 -15.63 -7.22
N CYS A 161 13.81 -15.80 -5.96
CA CYS A 161 13.11 -15.27 -4.78
C CYS A 161 13.62 -13.89 -4.34
N ASN A 162 14.39 -13.18 -5.17
CA ASN A 162 14.96 -11.90 -4.80
C ASN A 162 13.92 -10.76 -4.84
N ILE A 163 13.25 -10.53 -3.70
CA ILE A 163 12.27 -9.45 -3.53
C ILE A 163 12.86 -8.07 -3.88
N SER A 164 14.15 -7.83 -3.63
CA SER A 164 14.78 -6.53 -3.94
C SER A 164 14.86 -6.30 -5.45
N MET A 165 15.17 -7.34 -6.23
CA MET A 165 15.15 -7.26 -7.69
C MET A 165 13.73 -7.02 -8.22
N MET A 166 12.73 -7.71 -7.66
CA MET A 166 11.32 -7.46 -8.00
C MET A 166 10.92 -6.02 -7.70
N LYS A 167 11.30 -5.47 -6.53
CA LYS A 167 11.07 -4.06 -6.16
C LYS A 167 11.68 -3.10 -7.17
N GLN A 168 12.93 -3.33 -7.55
CA GLN A 168 13.62 -2.48 -8.50
C GLN A 168 12.92 -2.44 -9.86
N GLN A 169 12.53 -3.60 -10.39
CA GLN A 169 11.82 -3.68 -11.66
C GLN A 169 10.46 -2.96 -11.62
N MET A 170 9.72 -3.08 -10.52
CA MET A 170 8.44 -2.36 -10.36
C MET A 170 8.64 -0.84 -10.29
N MET A 171 9.71 -0.36 -9.63
CA MET A 171 10.03 1.07 -9.62
C MET A 171 10.38 1.61 -11.01
N GLU A 172 11.11 0.85 -11.82
CA GLU A 172 11.49 1.24 -13.20
C GLU A 172 10.26 1.46 -14.11
N ILE A 173 9.18 0.70 -13.90
CA ILE A 173 7.91 0.84 -14.63
C ILE A 173 6.95 1.87 -14.01
N GLY A 174 7.41 2.59 -12.98
CA GLY A 174 6.77 3.74 -12.36
C GLY A 174 5.84 3.42 -11.18
N TYR A 175 5.87 2.18 -10.66
CA TYR A 175 5.12 1.80 -9.47
C TYR A 175 5.74 2.42 -8.21
N ASN A 176 4.90 2.90 -7.29
CA ASN A 176 5.39 3.47 -6.04
C ASN A 176 5.56 2.40 -4.94
N ALA A 177 6.75 1.81 -4.87
CA ALA A 177 7.09 0.77 -3.90
C ALA A 177 7.22 1.27 -2.45
N ASP A 178 7.49 2.56 -2.24
CA ASP A 178 7.61 3.14 -0.89
C ASP A 178 6.25 3.24 -0.20
N LYS A 179 5.20 3.50 -0.98
CA LYS A 179 3.83 3.65 -0.49
C LYS A 179 3.06 2.34 -0.42
N LEU A 180 3.32 1.49 -1.39
CA LEU A 180 2.71 0.19 -1.48
C LEU A 180 3.83 -0.84 -1.51
N PRO A 181 4.35 -1.25 -0.33
CA PRO A 181 5.35 -2.30 -0.28
C PRO A 181 4.82 -3.51 -1.05
N LEU A 182 5.66 -4.00 -1.97
CA LEU A 182 5.33 -5.13 -2.82
C LEU A 182 4.74 -6.29 -1.99
N GLY A 183 3.62 -6.83 -2.46
CA GLY A 183 2.91 -7.92 -1.80
C GLY A 183 1.82 -7.51 -0.82
N LYS A 184 1.64 -6.21 -0.54
CA LYS A 184 0.62 -5.72 0.40
C LYS A 184 -0.60 -5.09 -0.27
N LEU A 185 -0.68 -5.13 -1.60
CA LEU A 185 -1.87 -4.73 -2.33
C LEU A 185 -2.85 -5.90 -2.36
N SER A 186 -4.10 -5.68 -1.97
CA SER A 186 -5.10 -6.74 -2.02
C SER A 186 -5.36 -7.23 -3.45
N LYS A 187 -5.67 -8.52 -3.60
CA LYS A 187 -6.15 -9.12 -4.84
C LYS A 187 -7.34 -8.34 -5.44
N SER A 188 -8.23 -7.81 -4.59
CA SER A 188 -9.37 -7.00 -5.03
C SER A 188 -8.93 -5.73 -5.76
N THR A 189 -7.86 -5.07 -5.28
CA THR A 189 -7.34 -3.83 -5.86
C THR A 189 -6.60 -4.10 -7.18
N ILE A 190 -5.86 -5.21 -7.26
CA ILE A 190 -5.23 -5.68 -8.51
C ILE A 190 -6.29 -5.96 -9.58
N LEU A 191 -7.37 -6.67 -9.22
CA LEU A 191 -8.48 -6.96 -10.13
C LEU A 191 -9.21 -5.69 -10.59
N LYS A 192 -9.41 -4.70 -9.70
CA LYS A 192 -9.92 -3.38 -10.07
C LYS A 192 -8.99 -2.70 -11.08
N GLY A 193 -7.68 -2.84 -10.95
CA GLY A 193 -6.70 -2.33 -11.92
C GLY A 193 -6.90 -2.93 -13.32
N TYR A 194 -7.07 -4.26 -13.40
CA TYR A 194 -7.39 -4.95 -14.65
C TYR A 194 -8.70 -4.48 -15.30
N ASP A 195 -9.76 -4.31 -14.51
CA ASP A 195 -11.05 -3.85 -15.02
C ASP A 195 -10.94 -2.48 -15.70
N VAL A 196 -10.21 -1.55 -15.08
CA VAL A 196 -9.98 -0.23 -15.68
C VAL A 196 -9.16 -0.32 -16.96
N LEU A 197 -8.09 -1.13 -17.00
CA LEU A 197 -7.31 -1.35 -18.22
C LEU A 197 -8.13 -1.99 -19.35
N LYS A 198 -9.04 -2.91 -19.02
CA LYS A 198 -10.00 -3.48 -19.98
C LYS A 198 -10.93 -2.40 -20.55
N ARG A 199 -11.44 -1.51 -19.70
CA ARG A 199 -12.25 -0.36 -20.14
C ARG A 199 -11.45 0.58 -21.03
N ILE A 200 -10.18 0.84 -20.73
CA ILE A 200 -9.26 1.61 -21.59
C ILE A 200 -9.12 0.93 -22.95
N SER A 201 -8.87 -0.38 -22.99
CA SER A 201 -8.74 -1.15 -24.24
C SER A 201 -9.93 -0.96 -25.19
N ASN A 202 -11.14 -0.92 -24.65
CA ASN A 202 -12.37 -0.76 -25.45
C ASN A 202 -12.51 0.63 -26.08
N VAL A 203 -11.85 1.65 -25.52
CA VAL A 203 -11.98 3.04 -25.96
C VAL A 203 -10.72 3.61 -26.61
N ILE A 204 -9.56 2.97 -26.46
CA ILE A 204 -8.27 3.47 -26.95
C ILE A 204 -8.21 3.64 -28.48
N SER A 205 -9.00 2.87 -29.22
CA SER A 205 -9.15 2.99 -30.68
C SER A 205 -10.12 4.10 -31.10
N ARG A 206 -10.96 4.57 -30.17
CA ARG A 206 -11.93 5.65 -30.39
C ARG A 206 -11.21 6.95 -30.01
N ALA A 207 -11.23 7.96 -30.86
CA ALA A 207 -10.52 9.23 -30.62
C ALA A 207 -11.16 10.09 -29.49
N ASP A 208 -11.71 9.47 -28.44
CA ASP A 208 -12.28 10.13 -27.27
C ASP A 208 -11.22 10.34 -26.19
N ARG A 209 -10.52 11.46 -26.32
CA ARG A 209 -9.46 11.85 -25.40
C ARG A 209 -9.98 12.09 -23.96
N ARG A 210 -11.20 12.62 -23.80
CA ARG A 210 -11.73 12.95 -22.47
C ARG A 210 -12.02 11.68 -21.68
N GLN A 211 -12.62 10.69 -22.34
CA GLN A 211 -12.88 9.40 -21.72
C GLN A 211 -11.56 8.68 -21.36
N LEU A 212 -10.55 8.74 -22.25
CA LEU A 212 -9.22 8.19 -21.96
C LEU A 212 -8.53 8.88 -20.78
N GLU A 213 -8.64 10.20 -20.66
CA GLU A 213 -8.10 10.95 -19.52
C GLU A 213 -8.77 10.54 -18.19
N GLN A 214 -10.09 10.34 -18.20
CA GLN A 214 -10.83 9.87 -17.03
C GLN A 214 -10.41 8.45 -16.62
N LEU A 215 -10.40 7.50 -17.57
CA LEU A 215 -10.04 6.12 -17.29
C LEU A 215 -8.57 5.97 -16.90
N THR A 216 -7.68 6.75 -17.51
CA THR A 216 -6.26 6.79 -17.11
C THR A 216 -6.12 7.30 -15.67
N GLY A 217 -6.87 8.35 -15.31
CA GLY A 217 -6.91 8.85 -13.94
C GLY A 217 -7.47 7.83 -12.96
N GLU A 218 -8.51 7.11 -13.35
CA GLU A 218 -9.08 6.01 -12.57
C GLU A 218 -8.05 4.90 -12.33
N PHE A 219 -7.32 4.50 -13.38
CA PHE A 219 -6.28 3.48 -13.28
C PHE A 219 -5.17 3.90 -12.31
N TYR A 220 -4.62 5.11 -12.47
CA TYR A 220 -3.59 5.63 -11.56
C TYR A 220 -4.10 5.98 -10.17
N THR A 221 -5.42 6.03 -9.98
CA THR A 221 -6.03 6.12 -8.66
C THR A 221 -6.00 4.76 -7.97
N VAL A 222 -6.34 3.69 -8.68
CA VAL A 222 -6.35 2.30 -8.16
C VAL A 222 -4.95 1.74 -7.98
N ILE A 223 -4.06 2.01 -8.93
CA ILE A 223 -2.67 1.57 -8.93
C ILE A 223 -1.79 2.83 -8.87
N PRO A 224 -1.37 3.26 -7.66
CA PRO A 224 -0.51 4.42 -7.48
C PRO A 224 0.80 4.33 -8.27
N HIS A 225 1.14 5.43 -8.94
CA HIS A 225 2.37 5.57 -9.68
C HIS A 225 3.13 6.81 -9.25
N ASP A 226 4.46 6.70 -9.19
CA ASP A 226 5.32 7.85 -9.05
C ASP A 226 5.69 8.40 -10.43
N PHE A 227 5.20 9.60 -10.72
CA PHE A 227 5.50 10.35 -11.94
C PHE A 227 6.42 11.54 -11.68
N GLY A 228 6.96 11.66 -10.47
CA GLY A 228 7.64 12.86 -9.99
C GLY A 228 6.78 14.10 -10.21
N PHE A 229 7.40 15.24 -10.53
CA PHE A 229 6.70 16.51 -10.80
C PHE A 229 6.33 16.72 -12.27
N LYS A 230 6.42 15.68 -13.11
CA LYS A 230 6.01 15.74 -14.53
C LYS A 230 4.49 15.87 -14.66
N LYS A 231 4.03 16.37 -15.80
CA LYS A 231 2.59 16.61 -16.02
C LYS A 231 1.88 15.29 -16.30
N MET A 232 0.79 15.01 -15.58
CA MET A 232 0.04 13.75 -15.69
C MET A 232 -0.41 13.42 -17.11
N ARG A 233 -0.72 14.44 -17.92
CA ARG A 233 -1.11 14.29 -19.33
C ARG A 233 -0.05 13.60 -20.22
N GLU A 234 1.21 13.61 -19.82
CA GLU A 234 2.29 12.90 -20.52
C GLU A 234 2.17 11.37 -20.35
N PHE A 235 1.51 10.95 -19.27
CA PHE A 235 1.30 9.54 -18.91
C PHE A 235 -0.08 9.03 -19.30
N LEU A 236 -0.75 9.68 -20.26
CA LEU A 236 -2.01 9.20 -20.81
C LEU A 236 -1.81 7.79 -21.39
N ILE A 237 -2.71 6.85 -21.09
CA ILE A 237 -2.71 5.50 -21.68
C ILE A 237 -3.49 5.57 -23.00
N ASP A 238 -2.83 6.10 -24.03
CA ASP A 238 -3.42 6.41 -25.35
C ASP A 238 -2.83 5.61 -26.51
N THR A 239 -1.87 4.73 -26.24
CA THR A 239 -1.31 3.82 -27.24
C THR A 239 -1.42 2.36 -26.79
N PRO A 240 -1.58 1.40 -27.73
CA PRO A 240 -1.57 -0.02 -27.41
C PRO A 240 -0.31 -0.46 -26.65
N GLN A 241 0.84 0.15 -26.95
CA GLN A 241 2.11 -0.15 -26.28
C GLN A 241 2.08 0.26 -24.80
N LYS A 242 1.55 1.45 -24.49
CA LYS A 242 1.40 1.90 -23.09
C LYS A 242 0.41 1.00 -22.34
N LEU A 243 -0.70 0.63 -22.98
CA LEU A 243 -1.68 -0.28 -22.39
C LEU A 243 -1.06 -1.65 -22.08
N LYS A 244 -0.32 -2.23 -23.02
CA LYS A 244 0.40 -3.51 -22.84
C LYS A 244 1.38 -3.45 -21.66
N ALA A 245 2.19 -2.40 -21.59
CA ALA A 245 3.13 -2.21 -20.48
C ALA A 245 2.42 -2.11 -19.11
N LYS A 246 1.22 -1.51 -19.05
CA LYS A 246 0.43 -1.45 -17.82
C LYS A 246 -0.27 -2.76 -17.48
N LEU A 247 -0.66 -3.56 -18.46
CA LEU A 247 -1.16 -4.92 -18.23
C LEU A 247 -0.06 -5.81 -17.64
N GLU A 248 1.12 -5.83 -18.25
CA GLU A 248 2.28 -6.59 -17.77
C GLU A 248 2.69 -6.19 -16.35
N MET A 249 2.59 -4.90 -16.01
CA MET A 249 2.81 -4.43 -14.65
C MET A 249 1.77 -4.98 -13.66
N VAL A 250 0.47 -4.94 -13.98
CA VAL A 250 -0.58 -5.45 -13.08
C VAL A 250 -0.49 -6.96 -12.93
N GLU A 251 -0.06 -7.67 -13.98
CA GLU A 251 0.26 -9.10 -13.94
C GLU A 251 1.39 -9.40 -12.97
N ALA A 252 2.52 -8.71 -13.11
CA ALA A 252 3.65 -8.85 -12.20
C ALA A 252 3.27 -8.53 -10.75
N LEU A 253 2.42 -7.53 -10.50
CA LEU A 253 1.93 -7.23 -9.14
C LEU A 253 1.14 -8.40 -8.54
N GLY A 254 0.35 -9.12 -9.35
CA GLY A 254 -0.36 -10.33 -8.92
C GLY A 254 0.58 -11.48 -8.61
N GLU A 255 1.58 -11.72 -9.45
CA GLU A 255 2.58 -12.76 -9.21
C GLU A 255 3.41 -12.49 -7.95
N ILE A 256 3.80 -11.22 -7.74
CA ILE A 256 4.54 -10.77 -6.56
C ILE A 256 3.69 -10.94 -5.30
N GLU A 257 2.39 -10.62 -5.34
CA GLU A 257 1.48 -10.83 -4.20
C GLU A 257 1.41 -12.30 -3.79
N ILE A 258 1.31 -13.21 -4.76
CA ILE A 258 1.32 -14.65 -4.48
C ILE A 258 2.69 -15.10 -3.95
N ALA A 259 3.78 -14.68 -4.61
CA ALA A 259 5.13 -15.06 -4.23
C ALA A 259 5.49 -14.57 -2.82
N THR A 260 5.05 -13.37 -2.44
CA THR A 260 5.29 -12.84 -1.09
C THR A 260 4.52 -13.60 -0.02
N LYS A 261 3.28 -14.04 -0.30
CA LYS A 261 2.52 -14.93 0.60
C LYS A 261 3.23 -16.27 0.82
N LEU A 262 3.68 -16.90 -0.27
CA LEU A 262 4.45 -18.15 -0.21
C LEU A 262 5.74 -18.02 0.62
N LEU A 263 6.41 -16.87 0.55
CA LEU A 263 7.63 -16.62 1.34
C LEU A 263 7.34 -16.29 2.81
N GLU A 264 6.14 -15.81 3.15
CA GLU A 264 5.73 -15.51 4.53
C GLU A 264 5.28 -16.80 5.28
N ASP A 265 4.57 -17.71 4.60
CA ASP A 265 4.04 -18.96 5.17
C ASP A 265 5.13 -19.93 5.69
N ASP A 266 6.34 -19.93 5.10
CA ASP A 266 7.44 -20.80 5.52
C ASP A 266 8.14 -20.33 6.82
N SER A 267 7.84 -19.11 7.29
CA SER A 267 8.45 -18.56 8.50
C SER A 267 7.75 -18.95 9.80
N SER A 268 6.52 -19.47 9.72
CA SER A 268 5.72 -19.97 10.85
C SER A 268 5.96 -21.44 11.19
N ASP A 269 6.48 -22.25 10.26
CA ASP A 269 6.70 -23.70 10.44
C ASP A 269 8.03 -24.04 11.18
N GLN A 270 8.71 -23.04 11.76
CA GLN A 270 9.93 -23.25 12.57
C GLN A 270 9.77 -22.86 14.06
N ALA A 271 8.55 -22.78 14.58
CA ALA A 271 8.30 -22.64 16.02
C ALA A 271 8.16 -24.01 16.71
#